data_AF-G8LXQ8-F1
#
_entry.id   AF-G8LXQ8-F1
#
_cell.length_a   1.000
_cell.length_b   1.000
_cell.length_c   1.000
_cell.angle_alpha   90.00
_cell.angle_beta   90.00
_cell.angle_gamma   90.00
#
_symmetry.space_group_name_H-M   'P 1'
#
loop_
_entity.id
_entity.type
_entity.pdbx_description
1 polymer ?
#
loop_
_entity_poly.entity_id
_entity_poly.type
_entity_poly.pdbx_seq_one_letter_code
_entity_poly.pdbx_strand_id
1 'polypeptide(L)'
;MRFDYNDQIPEGLMDRVEQRLAAHLAVKKKKRVKKTLILLSMCLLLIPATVYGVVSNNFNSWFDAIRMAHNKGKTVKLNSVFEYEGNRIVFEDAVWEEDNLMVSYRIVDGEFWPSQFMLKNEKGEIINHQAAAEHNGKDGTLKVHFDEEQLSGEKAFFSIKSIEKLKYPNDNIEFKHKLSINKDFLTTGHAVINKTFEAEHGLITIEEINIKDGMTFLTYKCDWNDKILSLAEQDWTRMPMLAFYIKDAENNIIEGYSHYNGEHSKIGKCGLSGVIKNLDKPIELAVEFNEKLVDWEIPIEVKKFSSEVVEINKDVVMDSGTIRISEMILKSASTYLKYEFIPGKGYENTEGIRPLIEIVFGGKKYACSEYLQEMSGKMVFPVGIDKKDLKKVKLNVLGIYRYEVRDEKFTLAKEAAPTYFVVDGVKFNVERMEVKDGKTCIDILVDGANRKFTDLDVSYSVEEGEVVSKSVKGGLEFTDKSVEKKLEKDPYSFEVSDLEKTIIRKNLEIEKELNTVELKLVRFEYLELSRTEIKIK
;
A
#
# COMPACT_ATOMS: atom_id res chain seq x y z
N MET A 1 55.14 7.40 -86.07
CA MET A 1 53.82 7.12 -86.68
C MET A 1 52.82 6.99 -85.54
N ARG A 2 51.92 7.95 -85.39
CA ARG A 2 50.82 7.94 -84.42
C ARG A 2 49.75 6.98 -84.93
N PHE A 3 49.26 6.09 -84.08
CA PHE A 3 47.98 5.42 -84.31
C PHE A 3 46.91 6.20 -83.56
N ASP A 4 46.08 6.90 -84.32
CA ASP A 4 44.79 7.45 -83.88
C ASP A 4 43.82 6.28 -83.64
N TYR A 5 43.27 6.20 -82.44
CA TYR A 5 42.03 5.47 -82.18
C TYR A 5 40.93 6.49 -81.88
N ASN A 6 40.27 6.94 -82.96
CA ASN A 6 38.93 7.50 -82.89
C ASN A 6 37.95 6.32 -82.78
N ASP A 7 37.66 5.87 -81.56
CA ASP A 7 36.40 5.16 -81.30
C ASP A 7 35.46 6.15 -80.61
N GLN A 8 34.57 6.71 -81.44
CA GLN A 8 33.49 7.61 -81.05
C GLN A 8 32.65 6.93 -79.97
N ILE A 9 32.63 7.51 -78.76
CA ILE A 9 31.61 7.20 -77.75
C ILE A 9 30.27 7.53 -78.43
N PRO A 10 29.34 6.57 -78.61
CA PRO A 10 28.11 6.81 -79.33
C PRO A 10 27.34 7.99 -78.72
N GLU A 11 26.90 8.94 -79.54
CA GLU A 11 26.06 10.05 -79.07
C GLU A 11 24.82 9.49 -78.33
N GLY A 12 24.58 10.03 -77.13
CA GLY A 12 23.53 9.56 -76.23
C GLY A 12 23.84 8.29 -75.44
N LEU A 13 25.09 7.78 -75.45
CA LEU A 13 25.50 6.69 -74.55
C LEU A 13 25.57 7.19 -73.09
N MET A 14 26.10 8.39 -72.86
CA MET A 14 26.10 9.03 -71.53
C MET A 14 24.67 9.25 -71.04
N ASP A 15 23.79 9.82 -71.87
CA ASP A 15 22.38 10.04 -71.51
C ASP A 15 21.63 8.74 -71.20
N ARG A 16 21.89 7.67 -71.96
CA ARG A 16 21.32 6.34 -71.69
C ARG A 16 21.88 5.71 -70.41
N VAL A 17 23.16 5.93 -70.11
CA VAL A 17 23.76 5.49 -68.85
C VAL A 17 23.18 6.28 -67.69
N GLU A 18 23.03 7.60 -67.79
CA GLU A 18 22.43 8.45 -66.76
C GLU A 18 20.95 8.13 -66.53
N GLN A 19 20.15 7.95 -67.59
CA GLN A 19 18.75 7.53 -67.44
C GLN A 19 18.62 6.14 -66.82
N ARG A 20 19.49 5.19 -67.20
CA ARG A 20 19.51 3.86 -66.58
C ARG A 20 19.99 3.93 -65.13
N LEU A 21 20.97 4.76 -64.81
CA LEU A 21 21.46 4.96 -63.44
C LEU A 21 20.39 5.65 -62.58
N ALA A 22 19.70 6.66 -63.11
CA ALA A 22 18.60 7.35 -62.44
C ALA A 22 17.39 6.43 -62.23
N ALA A 23 17.03 5.61 -63.23
CA ALA A 23 15.99 4.60 -63.09
C ALA A 23 16.39 3.51 -62.09
N HIS A 24 17.65 3.07 -62.11
CA HIS A 24 18.16 2.06 -61.18
C HIS A 24 18.26 2.61 -59.75
N LEU A 25 18.67 3.86 -59.57
CA LEU A 25 18.67 4.58 -58.29
C LEU A 25 17.24 4.84 -57.82
N ALA A 26 16.30 5.19 -58.69
CA ALA A 26 14.90 5.38 -58.36
C ALA A 26 14.24 4.06 -57.93
N VAL A 27 14.54 2.94 -58.61
CA VAL A 27 14.08 1.59 -58.23
C VAL A 27 14.75 1.12 -56.94
N LYS A 28 16.04 1.41 -56.73
CA LYS A 28 16.79 1.07 -55.51
C LYS A 28 16.34 1.92 -54.32
N LYS A 29 15.98 3.19 -54.55
CA LYS A 29 15.36 4.11 -53.58
C LYS A 29 13.92 3.71 -53.29
N LYS A 30 13.10 3.32 -54.28
CA LYS A 30 11.77 2.72 -54.06
C LYS A 30 11.85 1.41 -53.29
N LYS A 31 12.80 0.51 -53.60
CA LYS A 31 13.03 -0.74 -52.85
C LYS A 31 13.55 -0.49 -51.45
N ARG A 32 14.45 0.47 -51.23
CA ARG A 32 14.89 0.89 -49.88
C ARG A 32 13.73 1.49 -49.11
N VAL A 33 12.99 2.43 -49.67
CA VAL A 33 11.81 3.03 -49.02
C VAL A 33 10.75 1.98 -48.72
N LYS A 34 10.45 1.04 -49.64
CA LYS A 34 9.52 -0.08 -49.34
C LYS A 34 10.05 -0.99 -48.23
N LYS A 35 11.34 -1.35 -48.23
CA LYS A 35 11.94 -2.16 -47.16
C LYS A 35 11.97 -1.43 -45.82
N THR A 36 12.29 -0.13 -45.81
CA THR A 36 12.29 0.71 -44.62
C THR A 36 10.87 0.95 -44.12
N LEU A 37 9.87 1.11 -45.00
CA LEU A 37 8.46 1.26 -44.63
C LEU A 37 7.88 -0.05 -44.08
N ILE A 38 8.24 -1.21 -44.67
CA ILE A 38 7.87 -2.53 -44.16
C ILE A 38 8.55 -2.80 -42.81
N LEU A 39 9.82 -2.41 -42.65
CA LEU A 39 10.54 -2.52 -41.38
C LEU A 39 9.95 -1.57 -40.33
N LEU A 40 9.56 -0.34 -40.69
CA LEU A 40 8.88 0.60 -39.81
C LEU A 40 7.47 0.14 -39.47
N SER A 41 6.71 -0.43 -40.41
CA SER A 41 5.40 -1.00 -40.12
C SER A 41 5.51 -2.28 -39.29
N MET A 42 6.54 -3.11 -39.50
CA MET A 42 6.85 -4.22 -38.62
C MET A 42 7.34 -3.74 -37.27
N CYS A 43 8.14 -2.67 -37.16
CA CYS A 43 8.54 -2.08 -35.88
C CYS A 43 7.40 -1.32 -35.19
N LEU A 44 6.38 -0.83 -35.91
CA LEU A 44 5.18 -0.21 -35.34
C LEU A 44 4.13 -1.25 -34.95
N LEU A 45 4.08 -2.41 -35.63
CA LEU A 45 3.27 -3.58 -35.26
C LEU A 45 3.98 -4.51 -34.25
N LEU A 46 5.31 -4.43 -34.16
CA LEU A 46 6.21 -5.06 -33.18
C LEU A 46 6.79 -4.01 -32.21
N ILE A 47 6.18 -2.83 -32.07
CA ILE A 47 6.00 -2.26 -30.73
C ILE A 47 4.82 -3.09 -30.24
N PRO A 48 5.08 -4.22 -29.58
CA PRO A 48 3.99 -4.96 -28.98
C PRO A 48 3.41 -4.03 -27.91
N ALA A 49 2.23 -4.39 -27.44
CA ALA A 49 1.68 -3.97 -26.16
C ALA A 49 2.64 -4.15 -24.93
N THR A 50 3.94 -4.42 -25.13
CA THR A 50 4.99 -4.53 -24.12
C THR A 50 5.62 -3.20 -23.71
N VAL A 51 5.49 -2.10 -24.49
CA VAL A 51 6.03 -0.79 -24.08
C VAL A 51 5.00 0.04 -23.27
N TYR A 52 3.71 -0.28 -23.38
CA TYR A 52 2.67 0.32 -22.53
C TYR A 52 2.49 -0.39 -21.17
N GLY A 53 3.32 -1.40 -20.89
CA GLY A 53 3.28 -2.18 -19.64
C GLY A 53 4.50 -2.01 -18.73
N VAL A 54 5.36 -1.03 -18.99
CA VAL A 54 6.60 -0.82 -18.22
C VAL A 54 6.83 0.68 -18.06
N VAL A 55 6.30 1.26 -16.96
CA VAL A 55 7.08 1.87 -15.87
C VAL A 55 6.08 2.25 -14.76
N SER A 56 5.75 1.26 -13.93
CA SER A 56 5.60 1.41 -12.48
C SER A 56 6.11 0.09 -11.90
N ASN A 57 6.58 0.07 -10.66
CA ASN A 57 7.10 -1.14 -10.02
C ASN A 57 5.98 -2.18 -9.83
N ASN A 58 5.66 -2.91 -10.91
CA ASN A 58 4.54 -3.85 -11.02
C ASN A 58 4.80 -5.14 -10.23
N PHE A 59 4.60 -5.08 -8.92
CA PHE A 59 4.06 -6.22 -8.22
C PHE A 59 2.60 -6.37 -8.68
N ASN A 60 2.27 -7.46 -9.39
CA ASN A 60 0.93 -7.62 -9.98
C ASN A 60 -0.14 -7.69 -8.87
N SER A 61 -1.26 -6.98 -9.06
CA SER A 61 -2.36 -6.89 -8.09
C SER A 61 -3.26 -8.13 -8.09
N TRP A 62 -4.09 -8.30 -7.07
CA TRP A 62 -5.09 -9.36 -7.03
C TRP A 62 -6.10 -9.29 -8.19
N PHE A 63 -6.35 -8.09 -8.73
CA PHE A 63 -7.20 -7.89 -9.90
C PHE A 63 -6.67 -8.64 -11.13
N ASP A 64 -5.36 -8.55 -11.37
CA ASP A 64 -4.68 -9.28 -12.45
C ASP A 64 -4.74 -10.80 -12.25
N ALA A 65 -4.65 -11.23 -11.00
CA ALA A 65 -4.72 -12.63 -10.62
C ALA A 65 -6.11 -13.25 -10.89
N ILE A 66 -7.19 -12.51 -10.55
CA ILE A 66 -8.57 -12.90 -10.88
C ILE A 66 -8.77 -12.98 -12.40
N ARG A 67 -8.24 -12.01 -13.16
CA ARG A 67 -8.29 -12.03 -14.62
C ARG A 67 -7.56 -13.24 -15.22
N MET A 68 -6.44 -13.66 -14.63
CA MET A 68 -5.78 -14.91 -15.02
C MET A 68 -6.64 -16.14 -14.72
N ALA A 69 -7.32 -16.17 -13.57
CA ALA A 69 -8.27 -17.23 -13.23
C ALA A 69 -9.45 -17.27 -14.23
N HIS A 70 -9.98 -16.11 -14.62
CA HIS A 70 -11.05 -15.97 -15.61
C HIS A 70 -10.66 -16.63 -16.94
N ASN A 71 -9.47 -16.30 -17.46
CA ASN A 71 -8.95 -16.85 -18.71
C ASN A 71 -8.77 -18.38 -18.68
N LYS A 72 -8.70 -18.97 -17.49
CA LYS A 72 -8.61 -20.43 -17.26
C LYS A 72 -9.98 -21.07 -16.98
N GLY A 73 -11.06 -20.30 -16.98
CA GLY A 73 -12.40 -20.77 -16.62
C GLY A 73 -12.55 -21.08 -15.12
N LYS A 74 -11.71 -20.48 -14.27
CA LYS A 74 -11.67 -20.67 -12.81
C LYS A 74 -12.32 -19.51 -12.04
N THR A 75 -13.30 -18.85 -12.63
CA THR A 75 -14.11 -17.80 -11.99
C THR A 75 -15.61 -18.11 -12.09
N VAL A 76 -16.39 -17.38 -11.31
CA VAL A 76 -17.83 -17.18 -11.48
C VAL A 76 -18.03 -15.78 -12.03
N LYS A 77 -18.66 -15.67 -13.19
CA LYS A 77 -18.89 -14.39 -13.86
C LYS A 77 -20.09 -13.69 -13.20
N LEU A 78 -19.90 -12.46 -12.73
CA LEU A 78 -20.92 -11.67 -12.03
C LEU A 78 -21.65 -10.71 -12.98
N ASN A 79 -20.90 -9.89 -13.74
CA ASN A 79 -21.39 -8.77 -14.56
C ASN A 79 -22.47 -7.91 -13.87
N SER A 80 -22.35 -7.72 -12.56
CA SER A 80 -23.32 -6.94 -11.80
C SER A 80 -22.92 -5.47 -11.88
N VAL A 81 -23.87 -4.61 -12.26
CA VAL A 81 -23.65 -3.17 -12.39
C VAL A 81 -24.48 -2.47 -11.34
N PHE A 82 -23.83 -1.58 -10.58
CA PHE A 82 -24.49 -0.73 -9.61
C PHE A 82 -24.18 0.73 -9.90
N GLU A 83 -25.18 1.58 -9.69
CA GLU A 83 -25.10 3.01 -9.92
C GLU A 83 -25.50 3.79 -8.67
N TYR A 84 -24.76 4.86 -8.37
CA TYR A 84 -25.04 5.78 -7.28
C TYR A 84 -24.60 7.19 -7.69
N GLU A 85 -25.53 8.15 -7.77
CA GLU A 85 -25.22 9.56 -8.07
C GLU A 85 -24.29 9.78 -9.28
N GLY A 86 -24.50 9.02 -10.36
CA GLY A 86 -23.66 9.08 -11.57
C GLY A 86 -22.33 8.33 -11.47
N ASN A 87 -22.03 7.72 -10.31
CA ASN A 87 -20.97 6.73 -10.16
C ASN A 87 -21.47 5.37 -10.62
N ARG A 88 -20.72 4.67 -11.47
CA ARG A 88 -21.07 3.36 -12.01
C ARG A 88 -19.97 2.36 -11.76
N ILE A 89 -20.27 1.31 -11.00
CA ILE A 89 -19.34 0.25 -10.64
C ILE A 89 -19.81 -1.07 -11.24
N VAL A 90 -18.88 -1.79 -11.88
CA VAL A 90 -19.11 -3.11 -12.46
C VAL A 90 -18.32 -4.14 -11.68
N PHE A 91 -19.01 -5.13 -11.13
CA PHE A 91 -18.41 -6.31 -10.50
C PHE A 91 -18.33 -7.43 -11.55
N GLU A 92 -17.13 -7.91 -11.84
CA GLU A 92 -16.87 -8.68 -13.06
C GLU A 92 -16.85 -10.18 -12.81
N ASP A 93 -15.94 -10.59 -11.94
CA ASP A 93 -15.61 -11.99 -11.68
C ASP A 93 -15.36 -12.20 -10.18
N ALA A 94 -15.83 -13.36 -9.70
CA ALA A 94 -15.54 -13.91 -8.39
C ALA A 94 -14.65 -15.16 -8.51
N VAL A 95 -13.70 -15.31 -7.58
CA VAL A 95 -12.88 -16.52 -7.43
C VAL A 95 -13.09 -17.06 -6.02
N TRP A 96 -13.53 -18.31 -5.95
CA TRP A 96 -13.57 -19.08 -4.71
C TRP A 96 -12.28 -19.86 -4.53
N GLU A 97 -11.64 -19.63 -3.40
CA GLU A 97 -10.56 -20.45 -2.87
C GLU A 97 -11.00 -21.05 -1.52
N GLU A 98 -10.23 -22.00 -0.97
CA GLU A 98 -10.63 -22.78 0.22
C GLU A 98 -10.93 -21.91 1.46
N ASP A 99 -10.22 -20.78 1.60
CA ASP A 99 -10.18 -19.91 2.78
C ASP A 99 -10.60 -18.46 2.48
N ASN A 100 -10.96 -18.17 1.22
CA ASN A 100 -11.31 -16.81 0.82
C ASN A 100 -12.14 -16.74 -0.48
N LEU A 101 -12.87 -15.63 -0.60
CA LEU A 101 -13.56 -15.18 -1.80
C LEU A 101 -12.92 -13.88 -2.26
N MET A 102 -12.58 -13.80 -3.54
CA MET A 102 -12.08 -12.58 -4.17
C MET A 102 -13.04 -12.13 -5.27
N VAL A 103 -13.39 -10.85 -5.26
CA VAL A 103 -14.29 -10.23 -6.24
C VAL A 103 -13.59 -9.05 -6.90
N SER A 104 -13.52 -9.07 -8.23
CA SER A 104 -12.97 -7.97 -9.04
C SER A 104 -14.06 -6.94 -9.35
N TYR A 105 -13.69 -5.66 -9.34
CA TYR A 105 -14.57 -4.58 -9.75
C TYR A 105 -13.85 -3.52 -10.59
N ARG A 106 -14.63 -2.75 -11.36
CA ARG A 106 -14.19 -1.57 -12.11
C ARG A 106 -15.13 -0.40 -11.91
N ILE A 107 -14.57 0.78 -11.69
CA ILE A 107 -15.29 2.06 -11.68
C ILE A 107 -15.29 2.58 -13.13
N VAL A 108 -16.46 2.53 -13.76
CA VAL A 108 -16.63 3.00 -15.14
C VAL A 108 -16.72 4.51 -15.14
N ASP A 109 -17.63 5.03 -14.32
CA ASP A 109 -17.96 6.44 -14.17
C ASP A 109 -17.91 6.83 -12.69
N GLY A 110 -17.49 8.07 -12.39
CA GLY A 110 -17.40 8.60 -11.02
C GLY A 110 -16.09 8.30 -10.28
N GLU A 111 -16.09 8.56 -8.98
CA GLU A 111 -14.92 8.55 -8.08
C GLU A 111 -15.13 7.73 -6.80
N PHE A 112 -16.29 7.07 -6.65
CA PHE A 112 -16.57 6.22 -5.50
C PHE A 112 -16.18 4.77 -5.78
N TRP A 113 -15.59 4.12 -4.79
CA TRP A 113 -15.26 2.69 -4.81
C TRP A 113 -15.88 1.95 -3.62
N PRO A 114 -16.05 0.62 -3.67
CA PRO A 114 -16.58 -0.14 -2.54
C PRO A 114 -15.65 -0.07 -1.34
N SER A 115 -16.16 0.21 -0.14
CA SER A 115 -15.33 0.32 1.07
C SER A 115 -15.68 -0.70 2.14
N GLN A 116 -16.97 -0.94 2.39
CA GLN A 116 -17.44 -1.97 3.33
C GLN A 116 -18.25 -3.05 2.60
N PHE A 117 -17.90 -4.30 2.86
CA PHE A 117 -18.54 -5.44 2.22
C PHE A 117 -18.51 -6.67 3.13
N MET A 118 -19.44 -7.59 2.90
CA MET A 118 -19.62 -8.79 3.70
C MET A 118 -20.02 -9.97 2.84
N LEU A 119 -19.67 -11.15 3.30
CA LEU A 119 -20.12 -12.41 2.75
C LEU A 119 -21.20 -12.98 3.66
N LYS A 120 -22.36 -13.33 3.07
CA LYS A 120 -23.45 -14.01 3.76
C LYS A 120 -23.71 -15.37 3.14
N ASN A 121 -24.13 -16.33 3.94
CA ASN A 121 -24.59 -17.63 3.45
C ASN A 121 -26.02 -17.56 2.87
N GLU A 122 -26.55 -18.68 2.37
CA GLU A 122 -27.91 -18.73 1.79
C GLU A 122 -29.03 -18.34 2.76
N LYS A 123 -28.81 -18.50 4.07
CA LYS A 123 -29.78 -18.12 5.11
C LYS A 123 -29.73 -16.63 5.46
N GLY A 124 -28.80 -15.88 4.86
CA GLY A 124 -28.55 -14.47 5.17
C GLY A 124 -27.68 -14.25 6.41
N GLU A 125 -27.11 -15.31 6.99
CA GLU A 125 -26.20 -15.20 8.12
C GLU A 125 -24.84 -14.68 7.63
N ILE A 126 -24.26 -13.72 8.35
CA ILE A 126 -22.96 -13.14 8.03
C ILE A 126 -21.87 -14.17 8.34
N ILE A 127 -21.10 -14.54 7.31
CA ILE A 127 -19.92 -15.41 7.43
C ILE A 127 -18.73 -14.58 7.89
N ASN A 128 -18.47 -13.48 7.19
CA ASN A 128 -17.42 -12.54 7.54
C ASN A 128 -17.70 -11.17 6.90
N HIS A 129 -17.16 -10.12 7.49
CA HIS A 129 -17.20 -8.76 6.99
C HIS A 129 -15.78 -8.21 6.85
N GLN A 130 -15.57 -7.35 5.86
CA GLN A 130 -14.29 -6.73 5.60
C GLN A 130 -14.50 -5.27 5.20
N ALA A 131 -13.45 -4.50 5.41
CA ALA A 131 -13.34 -3.14 4.91
C ALA A 131 -11.94 -2.95 4.35
N ALA A 132 -11.85 -2.01 3.41
CA ALA A 132 -10.73 -1.78 2.50
C ALA A 132 -10.75 -2.72 1.28
N ALA A 133 -11.10 -2.13 0.14
CA ALA A 133 -10.78 -2.68 -1.17
C ALA A 133 -9.30 -2.44 -1.50
N GLU A 134 -8.65 -3.41 -2.15
CA GLU A 134 -7.46 -3.07 -2.92
C GLU A 134 -7.93 -2.27 -4.13
N HIS A 135 -7.40 -1.06 -4.32
CA HIS A 135 -7.84 -0.15 -5.37
C HIS A 135 -6.65 0.45 -6.10
N ASN A 136 -6.70 0.46 -7.44
CA ASN A 136 -5.69 1.07 -8.30
C ASN A 136 -6.33 2.00 -9.34
N GLY A 137 -6.96 3.08 -8.85
CA GLY A 137 -7.52 4.16 -9.66
C GLY A 137 -8.90 3.86 -10.25
N LYS A 138 -9.03 2.89 -11.17
CA LYS A 138 -10.35 2.53 -11.76
C LYS A 138 -10.71 1.07 -11.64
N ASP A 139 -9.82 0.24 -11.11
CA ASP A 139 -10.06 -1.16 -10.86
C ASP A 139 -9.63 -1.54 -9.44
N GLY A 140 -10.11 -2.68 -8.97
CA GLY A 140 -9.78 -3.15 -7.64
C GLY A 140 -10.33 -4.52 -7.32
N THR A 141 -9.94 -5.01 -6.15
CA THR A 141 -10.34 -6.32 -5.62
C THR A 141 -10.89 -6.19 -4.22
N LEU A 142 -11.97 -6.92 -3.96
CA LEU A 142 -12.54 -7.14 -2.63
C LEU A 142 -12.22 -8.57 -2.22
N LYS A 143 -11.62 -8.76 -1.03
CA LYS A 143 -11.23 -10.08 -0.53
C LYS A 143 -11.89 -10.31 0.83
N VAL A 144 -12.59 -11.43 0.96
CA VAL A 144 -13.21 -11.86 2.22
C VAL A 144 -12.67 -13.23 2.60
N HIS A 145 -12.06 -13.33 3.78
CA HIS A 145 -11.64 -14.60 4.34
C HIS A 145 -12.81 -15.31 5.03
N PHE A 146 -12.80 -16.63 5.09
CA PHE A 146 -13.80 -17.41 5.83
C PHE A 146 -13.24 -18.77 6.21
N ASP A 147 -13.86 -19.41 7.20
CA ASP A 147 -13.64 -20.82 7.45
C ASP A 147 -14.55 -21.64 6.53
N GLU A 148 -14.00 -22.69 5.91
CA GLU A 148 -14.72 -23.47 4.90
C GLU A 148 -16.05 -24.05 5.43
N GLU A 149 -16.10 -24.39 6.71
CA GLU A 149 -17.27 -24.94 7.41
C GLU A 149 -18.44 -23.94 7.51
N GLN A 150 -18.17 -22.63 7.39
CA GLN A 150 -19.19 -21.58 7.46
C GLN A 150 -19.95 -21.42 6.13
N LEU A 151 -19.39 -21.90 5.02
CA LEU A 151 -20.05 -21.92 3.72
C LEU A 151 -20.93 -23.17 3.59
N SER A 152 -22.23 -22.99 3.84
CA SER A 152 -23.25 -23.99 3.51
C SER A 152 -24.15 -23.48 2.39
N GLY A 153 -24.41 -24.33 1.39
CA GLY A 153 -25.29 -24.03 0.25
C GLY A 153 -24.59 -23.99 -1.11
N GLU A 154 -25.37 -23.75 -2.16
CA GLU A 154 -24.92 -23.61 -3.55
C GLU A 154 -24.66 -22.14 -3.93
N LYS A 155 -25.12 -21.20 -3.09
CA LYS A 155 -25.00 -19.76 -3.28
C LYS A 155 -24.51 -19.07 -2.01
N ALA A 156 -23.89 -17.93 -2.21
CA ALA A 156 -23.59 -16.97 -1.16
C ALA A 156 -23.99 -15.58 -1.65
N PHE A 157 -24.16 -14.64 -0.73
CA PHE A 157 -24.48 -13.27 -1.05
C PHE A 157 -23.32 -12.36 -0.67
N PHE A 158 -22.77 -11.70 -1.68
CA PHE A 158 -21.73 -10.71 -1.47
C PHE A 158 -22.38 -9.33 -1.40
N SER A 159 -22.43 -8.76 -0.20
CA SER A 159 -23.15 -7.53 0.08
C SER A 159 -22.18 -6.38 0.27
N ILE A 160 -22.44 -5.26 -0.41
CA ILE A 160 -21.67 -4.02 -0.32
C ILE A 160 -22.55 -3.03 0.44
N LYS A 161 -22.00 -2.50 1.55
CA LYS A 161 -22.73 -1.66 2.51
C LYS A 161 -22.36 -0.19 2.42
N SER A 162 -21.18 0.11 1.91
CA SER A 162 -20.80 1.48 1.62
C SER A 162 -19.82 1.56 0.46
N ILE A 163 -19.83 2.73 -0.15
CA ILE A 163 -18.84 3.17 -1.12
C ILE A 163 -18.14 4.40 -0.55
N GLU A 164 -16.84 4.55 -0.80
CA GLU A 164 -16.02 5.62 -0.27
C GLU A 164 -15.45 6.51 -1.38
N LYS A 165 -15.22 7.77 -1.03
CA LYS A 165 -14.42 8.74 -1.75
C LYS A 165 -13.43 9.42 -0.79
N LEU A 166 -12.13 9.15 -0.95
CA LEU A 166 -11.08 9.69 -0.05
C LEU A 166 -10.98 11.21 -0.03
N LYS A 167 -11.27 11.88 -1.15
CA LYS A 167 -11.14 13.32 -1.24
C LYS A 167 -12.25 13.95 -2.06
N TYR A 168 -12.90 14.94 -1.47
CA TYR A 168 -13.74 15.87 -2.21
C TYR A 168 -12.85 17.01 -2.72
N PRO A 169 -12.86 17.32 -4.03
CA PRO A 169 -12.26 18.55 -4.52
C PRO A 169 -12.88 19.75 -3.80
N ASN A 170 -12.06 20.74 -3.42
CA ASN A 170 -12.54 21.93 -2.69
C ASN A 170 -13.72 22.61 -3.39
N ASP A 171 -13.73 22.59 -4.72
CA ASP A 171 -14.75 23.21 -5.57
C ASP A 171 -16.11 22.49 -5.50
N ASN A 172 -16.16 21.27 -4.95
CA ASN A 172 -17.36 20.45 -4.80
C ASN A 172 -17.90 20.44 -3.35
N ILE A 173 -17.28 21.21 -2.44
CA ILE A 173 -17.71 21.26 -1.03
C ILE A 173 -18.85 22.26 -0.89
N GLU A 174 -19.98 21.80 -0.35
CA GLU A 174 -21.12 22.66 -0.08
C GLU A 174 -21.07 23.16 1.37
N PHE A 175 -20.67 24.43 1.56
CA PHE A 175 -20.62 25.06 2.88
C PHE A 175 -22.03 25.45 3.38
N LYS A 176 -22.73 24.48 3.95
CA LYS A 176 -24.14 24.61 4.38
C LYS A 176 -24.34 25.39 5.67
N HIS A 177 -23.30 25.55 6.48
CA HIS A 177 -23.44 26.07 7.83
C HIS A 177 -22.59 27.31 8.06
N LYS A 178 -23.13 28.25 8.84
CA LYS A 178 -22.38 29.42 9.33
C LYS A 178 -22.23 29.38 10.83
N LEU A 179 -21.00 29.64 11.28
CA LEU A 179 -20.60 29.70 12.68
C LEU A 179 -20.11 31.10 13.00
N SER A 180 -20.78 31.76 13.94
CA SER A 180 -20.27 32.99 14.53
C SER A 180 -19.38 32.61 15.70
N ILE A 181 -18.12 33.01 15.64
CA ILE A 181 -17.17 32.80 16.72
C ILE A 181 -17.24 33.99 17.68
N ASN A 182 -17.26 33.74 18.98
CA ASN A 182 -17.29 34.81 19.97
C ASN A 182 -16.02 35.67 19.87
N LYS A 183 -16.15 36.98 20.15
CA LYS A 183 -15.03 37.95 20.16
C LYS A 183 -13.90 37.55 21.11
N ASP A 184 -14.19 36.82 22.19
CA ASP A 184 -13.20 36.31 23.14
C ASP A 184 -12.24 35.27 22.51
N PHE A 185 -12.58 34.72 21.34
CA PHE A 185 -11.67 33.86 20.58
C PHE A 185 -10.42 34.59 20.10
N LEU A 186 -10.55 35.88 19.74
CA LEU A 186 -9.43 36.66 19.21
C LEU A 186 -8.30 36.84 20.24
N THR A 187 -8.61 36.70 21.52
CA THR A 187 -7.65 36.84 22.63
C THR A 187 -7.19 35.51 23.20
N THR A 188 -8.04 34.47 23.17
CA THR A 188 -7.76 33.18 23.81
C THR A 188 -7.43 32.04 22.84
N GLY A 189 -7.72 32.23 21.54
CA GLY A 189 -7.66 31.15 20.55
C GLY A 189 -8.72 30.07 20.76
N HIS A 190 -9.71 30.29 21.63
CA HIS A 190 -10.68 29.29 22.05
C HIS A 190 -12.12 29.84 22.02
N ALA A 191 -13.06 29.06 21.49
CA ALA A 191 -14.48 29.40 21.49
C ALA A 191 -15.34 28.17 21.73
N VAL A 192 -16.29 28.35 22.65
CA VAL A 192 -17.41 27.43 22.84
C VAL A 192 -18.49 27.79 21.81
N ILE A 193 -18.89 26.80 21.02
CA ILE A 193 -19.84 26.92 19.91
C ILE A 193 -21.19 26.31 20.29
N ASN A 194 -21.19 25.08 20.80
CA ASN A 194 -22.38 24.29 21.17
C ASN A 194 -23.52 24.38 20.16
N LYS A 195 -23.21 24.13 18.88
CA LYS A 195 -24.18 24.19 17.79
C LYS A 195 -24.33 22.84 17.12
N THR A 196 -25.57 22.38 17.04
CA THR A 196 -25.94 21.13 16.39
C THR A 196 -26.41 21.38 14.97
N PHE A 197 -25.99 20.51 14.08
CA PHE A 197 -26.30 20.51 12.66
C PHE A 197 -26.87 19.16 12.27
N GLU A 198 -27.83 19.18 11.35
CA GLU A 198 -28.25 17.98 10.66
C GLU A 198 -27.24 17.65 9.56
N ALA A 199 -26.73 16.43 9.59
CA ALA A 199 -25.83 15.87 8.61
C ALA A 199 -26.45 14.61 8.01
N GLU A 200 -25.88 14.09 6.92
CA GLU A 200 -26.44 12.94 6.18
C GLU A 200 -26.71 11.70 7.03
N HIS A 201 -25.93 11.51 8.08
CA HIS A 201 -25.88 10.28 8.88
C HIS A 201 -26.30 10.48 10.35
N GLY A 202 -26.81 11.66 10.69
CA GLY A 202 -27.25 11.98 12.04
C GLY A 202 -27.08 13.45 12.38
N LEU A 203 -27.03 13.74 13.67
CA LEU A 203 -26.76 15.09 14.17
C LEU A 203 -25.30 15.22 14.58
N ILE A 204 -24.68 16.33 14.20
CA ILE A 204 -23.32 16.66 14.60
C ILE A 204 -23.36 17.95 15.41
N THR A 205 -22.91 17.85 16.65
CA THR A 205 -22.77 19.01 17.54
C THR A 205 -21.30 19.43 17.56
N ILE A 206 -21.03 20.67 17.17
CA ILE A 206 -19.72 21.29 17.33
C ILE A 206 -19.71 21.98 18.68
N GLU A 207 -18.89 21.48 19.61
CA GLU A 207 -18.85 21.95 20.99
C GLU A 207 -17.89 23.13 21.13
N GLU A 208 -16.68 23.00 20.59
CA GLU A 208 -15.64 24.01 20.68
C GLU A 208 -14.72 24.02 19.46
N ILE A 209 -14.10 25.18 19.24
CA ILE A 209 -12.98 25.37 18.31
C ILE A 209 -11.82 25.96 19.10
N ASN A 210 -10.61 25.45 18.87
CA ASN A 210 -9.39 25.87 19.55
C ASN A 210 -8.22 25.98 18.56
N ILE A 211 -7.43 27.04 18.62
CA ILE A 211 -6.14 27.13 17.93
C ILE A 211 -5.03 26.85 18.94
N LYS A 212 -4.29 25.77 18.69
CA LYS A 212 -3.10 25.40 19.47
C LYS A 212 -1.96 25.04 18.52
N ASP A 213 -0.76 25.54 18.82
CA ASP A 213 0.48 25.16 18.11
C ASP A 213 0.42 25.36 16.58
N GLY A 214 -0.29 26.40 16.12
CA GLY A 214 -0.43 26.68 14.69
C GLY A 214 -1.37 25.72 13.95
N MET A 215 -2.23 25.00 14.68
CA MET A 215 -3.30 24.18 14.13
C MET A 215 -4.64 24.54 14.75
N THR A 216 -5.69 24.39 13.96
CA THR A 216 -7.07 24.49 14.43
C THR A 216 -7.56 23.10 14.83
N PHE A 217 -8.20 23.02 15.99
CA PHE A 217 -8.86 21.84 16.50
C PHE A 217 -10.35 22.09 16.65
N LEU A 218 -11.13 21.09 16.33
CA LEU A 218 -12.57 21.08 16.50
C LEU A 218 -12.96 19.92 17.41
N THR A 219 -13.74 20.18 18.44
CA THR A 219 -14.34 19.15 19.28
C THR A 219 -15.80 19.01 18.93
N TYR A 220 -16.26 17.78 18.76
CA TYR A 220 -17.59 17.48 18.26
C TYR A 220 -18.20 16.25 18.92
N LYS A 221 -19.52 16.15 18.82
CA LYS A 221 -20.31 14.98 19.23
C LYS A 221 -21.18 14.54 18.06
N CYS A 222 -21.32 13.24 17.88
CA CYS A 222 -22.21 12.65 16.88
C CYS A 222 -23.36 11.89 17.56
N ASP A 223 -24.58 12.21 17.16
CA ASP A 223 -25.78 11.42 17.44
C ASP A 223 -26.20 10.75 16.12
N TRP A 224 -25.80 9.49 15.96
CA TRP A 224 -25.94 8.72 14.72
C TRP A 224 -27.38 8.25 14.51
N ASN A 225 -27.82 8.19 13.25
CA ASN A 225 -29.11 7.60 12.93
C ASN A 225 -29.07 6.06 12.98
N ASP A 226 -30.25 5.43 13.00
CA ASP A 226 -30.39 3.96 13.10
C ASP A 226 -29.66 3.19 11.99
N LYS A 227 -29.54 3.76 10.78
CA LYS A 227 -28.84 3.10 9.67
C LYS A 227 -27.36 2.92 9.97
N ILE A 228 -26.73 3.97 10.48
CA ILE A 228 -25.32 3.96 10.83
C ILE A 228 -25.07 3.11 12.08
N LEU A 229 -25.98 3.17 13.05
CA LEU A 229 -25.94 2.31 14.23
C LEU A 229 -25.99 0.83 13.85
N SER A 230 -26.84 0.45 12.89
CA SER A 230 -26.92 -0.94 12.42
C SER A 230 -25.65 -1.47 11.75
N LEU A 231 -24.82 -0.57 11.18
CA LEU A 231 -23.50 -0.91 10.65
C LEU A 231 -22.46 -0.98 11.77
N ALA A 232 -22.52 -0.04 12.72
CA ALA A 232 -21.63 -0.01 13.87
C ALA A 232 -21.80 -1.22 14.80
N GLU A 233 -23.02 -1.75 14.94
CA GLU A 233 -23.29 -2.99 15.69
C GLU A 233 -22.47 -4.19 15.17
N GLN A 234 -22.06 -4.16 13.90
CA GLN A 234 -21.27 -5.21 13.28
C GLN A 234 -19.76 -4.97 13.44
N ASP A 235 -19.31 -3.70 13.37
CA ASP A 235 -17.92 -3.31 13.61
C ASP A 235 -17.76 -1.82 13.97
N TRP A 236 -17.65 -1.53 15.27
CA TRP A 236 -17.42 -0.17 15.78
C TRP A 236 -16.07 0.44 15.36
N THR A 237 -15.12 -0.37 14.91
CA THR A 237 -13.79 0.12 14.51
C THR A 237 -13.79 0.76 13.13
N ARG A 238 -14.93 0.72 12.42
CA ARG A 238 -15.05 1.08 11.01
C ARG A 238 -16.28 1.96 10.73
N MET A 239 -16.45 2.99 11.56
CA MET A 239 -17.44 4.04 11.30
C MET A 239 -16.99 4.93 10.12
N PRO A 240 -17.94 5.51 9.36
CA PRO A 240 -17.64 6.47 8.31
C PRO A 240 -16.71 7.58 8.81
N MET A 241 -15.69 7.89 8.02
CA MET A 241 -14.77 8.99 8.34
C MET A 241 -15.49 10.32 8.12
N LEU A 242 -15.40 11.17 9.13
CA LEU A 242 -15.90 12.53 9.06
C LEU A 242 -14.83 13.43 8.48
N ALA A 243 -15.18 14.20 7.45
CA ALA A 243 -14.37 15.28 6.92
C ALA A 243 -15.00 16.61 7.32
N PHE A 244 -14.24 17.44 8.03
CA PHE A 244 -14.61 18.79 8.40
C PHE A 244 -13.88 19.78 7.51
N TYR A 245 -14.63 20.71 6.92
CA TYR A 245 -14.07 21.81 6.14
C TYR A 245 -14.52 23.12 6.72
N ILE A 246 -13.57 23.99 7.00
CA ILE A 246 -13.85 25.36 7.46
C ILE A 246 -13.31 26.33 6.44
N LYS A 247 -14.18 27.24 6.01
CA LYS A 247 -13.85 28.33 5.11
C LYS A 247 -13.96 29.66 5.85
N ASP A 248 -12.88 30.42 5.80
CA ASP A 248 -12.83 31.76 6.39
C ASP A 248 -13.34 32.85 5.43
N ALA A 249 -13.40 34.08 5.93
CA ALA A 249 -13.87 35.24 5.16
C ALA A 249 -12.96 35.64 3.98
N GLU A 250 -11.74 35.11 3.91
CA GLU A 250 -10.81 35.29 2.78
C GLU A 250 -10.90 34.15 1.77
N ASN A 251 -11.79 33.17 1.98
CA ASN A 251 -11.91 31.92 1.24
C ASN A 251 -10.73 30.96 1.43
N ASN A 252 -9.95 31.08 2.51
CA ASN A 252 -9.03 30.02 2.88
C ASN A 252 -9.84 28.85 3.44
N ILE A 253 -9.60 27.65 2.89
CA ILE A 253 -10.24 26.41 3.32
C ILE A 253 -9.21 25.58 4.07
N ILE A 254 -9.55 25.18 5.29
CA ILE A 254 -8.80 24.17 6.04
C ILE A 254 -9.65 22.92 6.19
N GLU A 255 -9.01 21.75 6.12
CA GLU A 255 -9.65 20.44 6.18
C GLU A 255 -9.07 19.60 7.32
N GLY A 256 -9.92 18.80 7.95
CA GLY A 256 -9.53 17.81 8.94
C GLY A 256 -10.37 16.55 8.79
N TYR A 257 -9.73 15.41 9.02
CA TYR A 257 -10.39 14.10 8.96
C TYR A 257 -10.41 13.50 10.35
N SER A 258 -11.50 12.82 10.68
CA SER A 258 -11.63 12.14 11.97
C SER A 258 -12.27 10.78 11.80
N HIS A 259 -11.56 9.76 12.26
CA HIS A 259 -12.13 8.43 12.48
C HIS A 259 -12.82 8.46 13.84
N TYR A 260 -14.15 8.40 13.84
CA TYR A 260 -14.91 8.35 15.07
C TYR A 260 -14.79 6.94 15.67
N ASN A 261 -13.80 6.75 16.53
CA ASN A 261 -13.56 5.50 17.25
C ASN A 261 -14.31 5.53 18.60
N GLY A 262 -15.61 5.26 18.61
CA GLY A 262 -16.32 5.18 19.88
C GLY A 262 -17.82 4.92 19.82
N GLU A 263 -18.35 4.56 20.98
CA GLU A 263 -19.78 4.42 21.27
C GLU A 263 -20.56 5.71 20.92
N HIS A 264 -21.87 5.55 20.69
CA HIS A 264 -22.79 6.65 20.45
C HIS A 264 -22.62 7.76 21.51
N SER A 265 -22.67 9.03 21.09
CA SER A 265 -22.58 10.21 21.98
C SER A 265 -21.23 10.55 22.62
N LYS A 266 -20.12 9.89 22.25
CA LYS A 266 -18.78 10.26 22.71
C LYS A 266 -18.30 11.55 22.03
N ILE A 267 -17.53 12.34 22.78
CA ILE A 267 -16.90 13.56 22.28
C ILE A 267 -15.64 13.17 21.48
N GLY A 268 -15.60 13.56 20.20
CA GLY A 268 -14.46 13.44 19.30
C GLY A 268 -13.69 14.75 19.16
N LYS A 269 -12.42 14.67 18.76
CA LYS A 269 -11.58 15.84 18.46
C LYS A 269 -10.89 15.65 17.12
N CYS A 270 -11.01 16.63 16.24
CA CYS A 270 -10.41 16.64 14.91
C CYS A 270 -9.39 17.78 14.80
N GLY A 271 -8.17 17.47 14.35
CA GLY A 271 -7.20 18.48 13.96
C GLY A 271 -7.36 18.83 12.48
N LEU A 272 -7.39 20.13 12.17
CA LEU A 272 -7.46 20.65 10.82
C LEU A 272 -6.09 21.13 10.35
N SER A 273 -5.79 20.88 9.09
CA SER A 273 -4.50 21.21 8.46
C SER A 273 -4.41 22.71 8.18
N GLY A 274 -4.11 23.50 9.22
CA GLY A 274 -3.87 24.94 9.13
C GLY A 274 -4.51 25.76 10.25
N VAL A 275 -4.45 27.09 10.09
CA VAL A 275 -5.02 28.06 11.02
C VAL A 275 -6.09 28.87 10.30
N ILE A 276 -7.30 28.90 10.87
CA ILE A 276 -8.37 29.78 10.42
C ILE A 276 -7.96 31.24 10.68
N LYS A 277 -8.17 32.12 9.70
CA LYS A 277 -7.95 33.57 9.85
C LYS A 277 -9.27 34.33 9.90
N ASN A 278 -9.22 35.62 10.27
CA ASN A 278 -10.37 36.53 10.20
C ASN A 278 -11.62 36.05 10.95
N LEU A 279 -11.40 35.61 12.19
CA LEU A 279 -12.41 35.01 13.07
C LEU A 279 -13.34 36.06 13.71
N ASP A 280 -13.12 37.34 13.42
CA ASP A 280 -14.02 38.45 13.73
C ASP A 280 -15.29 38.41 12.85
N LYS A 281 -15.30 37.57 11.80
CA LYS A 281 -16.42 37.34 10.90
C LYS A 281 -16.93 35.89 11.03
N PRO A 282 -18.19 35.63 10.67
CA PRO A 282 -18.70 34.26 10.62
C PRO A 282 -17.88 33.40 9.65
N ILE A 283 -17.52 32.20 10.09
CA ILE A 283 -16.90 31.17 9.25
C ILE A 283 -17.98 30.28 8.64
N GLU A 284 -17.66 29.66 7.51
CA GLU A 284 -18.54 28.68 6.88
C GLU A 284 -18.00 27.26 7.18
N LEU A 285 -18.90 26.34 7.52
CA LEU A 285 -18.59 24.95 7.85
C LEU A 285 -19.31 24.03 6.87
N ALA A 286 -18.57 23.04 6.36
CA ALA A 286 -19.12 21.85 5.75
C ALA A 286 -18.68 20.63 6.56
N VAL A 287 -19.59 19.67 6.71
CA VAL A 287 -19.31 18.37 7.30
C VAL A 287 -19.75 17.32 6.31
N GLU A 288 -18.79 16.57 5.81
CA GLU A 288 -19.00 15.56 4.77
C GLU A 288 -18.61 14.19 5.30
N PHE A 289 -19.29 13.18 4.80
CA PHE A 289 -18.93 11.78 5.00
C PHE A 289 -18.16 11.31 3.77
N ASN A 290 -16.98 10.72 3.98
CA ASN A 290 -16.23 10.08 2.89
C ASN A 290 -16.95 8.84 2.36
N GLU A 291 -17.76 8.19 3.20
CA GLU A 291 -18.54 7.01 2.83
C GLU A 291 -20.00 7.36 2.58
N LYS A 292 -20.59 6.72 1.57
CA LYS A 292 -22.01 6.74 1.26
C LYS A 292 -22.56 5.34 1.49
N LEU A 293 -23.66 5.27 2.23
CA LEU A 293 -24.32 4.00 2.50
C LEU A 293 -25.06 3.51 1.24
N VAL A 294 -24.82 2.24 0.92
CA VAL A 294 -25.53 1.52 -0.13
C VAL A 294 -26.01 0.18 0.44
N ASP A 295 -26.93 -0.48 -0.23
CA ASP A 295 -27.31 -1.86 0.11
C ASP A 295 -27.36 -2.67 -1.17
N TRP A 296 -26.17 -2.96 -1.68
CA TRP A 296 -26.02 -3.76 -2.88
C TRP A 296 -25.75 -5.19 -2.48
N GLU A 297 -26.33 -6.12 -3.22
CA GLU A 297 -26.15 -7.54 -2.96
C GLU A 297 -25.99 -8.28 -4.29
N ILE A 298 -24.94 -9.10 -4.36
CA ILE A 298 -24.61 -9.90 -5.52
C ILE A 298 -24.74 -11.36 -5.12
N PRO A 299 -25.69 -12.11 -5.70
CA PRO A 299 -25.72 -13.55 -5.53
C PRO A 299 -24.54 -14.18 -6.30
N ILE A 300 -23.74 -14.98 -5.62
CA ILE A 300 -22.58 -15.67 -6.19
C ILE A 300 -22.78 -17.17 -6.02
N GLU A 301 -22.73 -17.92 -7.11
CA GLU A 301 -22.69 -19.38 -7.08
C GLU A 301 -21.40 -19.84 -6.36
N VAL A 302 -21.53 -20.70 -5.36
CA VAL A 302 -20.40 -21.27 -4.63
C VAL A 302 -19.77 -22.35 -5.50
N LYS A 303 -18.68 -21.98 -6.17
CA LYS A 303 -17.94 -22.88 -7.07
C LYS A 303 -16.51 -23.05 -6.59
N LYS A 304 -16.30 -24.02 -5.70
CA LYS A 304 -14.96 -24.34 -5.17
C LYS A 304 -14.09 -24.96 -6.26
N PHE A 305 -12.89 -24.43 -6.41
CA PHE A 305 -11.86 -25.02 -7.25
C PHE A 305 -10.84 -25.70 -6.35
N SER A 306 -10.57 -26.99 -6.59
CA SER A 306 -9.57 -27.73 -5.81
C SER A 306 -8.19 -27.12 -5.95
N SER A 307 -7.47 -26.98 -4.84
CA SER A 307 -6.06 -26.67 -4.87
C SER A 307 -5.23 -27.90 -5.26
N GLU A 308 -4.03 -27.68 -5.81
CA GLU A 308 -3.04 -28.72 -6.04
C GLU A 308 -1.79 -28.46 -5.20
N VAL A 309 -1.37 -29.44 -4.40
CA VAL A 309 -0.13 -29.35 -3.62
C VAL A 309 1.03 -29.98 -4.40
N VAL A 310 2.15 -29.29 -4.44
CA VAL A 310 3.39 -29.71 -5.10
C VAL A 310 4.51 -29.66 -4.08
N GLU A 311 5.16 -30.80 -3.82
CA GLU A 311 6.37 -30.83 -3.01
C GLU A 311 7.54 -30.18 -3.76
N ILE A 312 8.16 -29.21 -3.11
CA ILE A 312 9.35 -28.49 -3.60
C ILE A 312 10.59 -29.02 -2.89
N ASN A 313 10.55 -29.07 -1.56
CA ASN A 313 11.63 -29.54 -0.68
C ASN A 313 13.00 -28.98 -1.09
N LYS A 314 13.11 -27.64 -1.09
CA LYS A 314 14.34 -26.91 -1.43
C LYS A 314 14.84 -26.10 -0.26
N ASP A 315 16.11 -26.31 0.04
CA ASP A 315 16.84 -25.58 1.08
C ASP A 315 17.70 -24.50 0.41
N VAL A 316 17.63 -23.29 0.96
CA VAL A 316 18.50 -22.17 0.64
C VAL A 316 19.31 -21.86 1.88
N VAL A 317 20.61 -22.17 1.82
CA VAL A 317 21.55 -21.96 2.91
C VAL A 317 22.03 -20.51 2.88
N MET A 318 22.06 -19.91 4.07
CA MET A 318 22.44 -18.54 4.38
C MET A 318 23.40 -18.58 5.59
N ASP A 319 24.12 -17.50 5.85
CA ASP A 319 25.03 -17.42 7.01
C ASP A 319 24.25 -17.55 8.32
N SER A 320 23.06 -16.95 8.39
CA SER A 320 22.21 -17.01 9.59
C SER A 320 21.42 -18.32 9.76
N GLY A 321 21.35 -19.19 8.75
CA GLY A 321 20.53 -20.39 8.81
C GLY A 321 20.11 -20.93 7.45
N THR A 322 18.99 -21.64 7.40
CA THR A 322 18.46 -22.24 6.17
C THR A 322 16.98 -21.93 6.03
N ILE A 323 16.58 -21.38 4.89
CA ILE A 323 15.17 -21.34 4.49
C ILE A 323 14.86 -22.62 3.73
N ARG A 324 13.91 -23.40 4.24
CA ARG A 324 13.32 -24.54 3.54
C ARG A 324 11.98 -24.13 2.94
N ILE A 325 11.84 -24.32 1.64
CA ILE A 325 10.56 -24.24 0.93
C ILE A 325 10.08 -25.66 0.70
N SER A 326 9.09 -26.10 1.48
CA SER A 326 8.62 -27.48 1.47
C SER A 326 7.60 -27.74 0.37
N GLU A 327 6.61 -26.86 0.23
CA GLU A 327 5.46 -27.05 -0.66
C GLU A 327 5.08 -25.77 -1.39
N MET A 328 4.52 -25.96 -2.59
CA MET A 328 3.81 -24.96 -3.35
C MET A 328 2.35 -25.40 -3.51
N ILE A 329 1.41 -24.58 -3.04
CA ILE A 329 -0.04 -24.84 -3.14
C ILE A 329 -0.59 -23.96 -4.26
N LEU A 330 -1.07 -24.61 -5.31
CA LEU A 330 -1.58 -23.98 -6.51
C LEU A 330 -3.09 -23.78 -6.38
N LYS A 331 -3.55 -22.53 -6.34
CA LYS A 331 -4.97 -22.18 -6.32
C LYS A 331 -5.36 -21.45 -7.62
N SER A 332 -6.62 -21.03 -7.70
CA SER A 332 -7.21 -20.45 -8.91
C SER A 332 -6.63 -19.08 -9.24
N ALA A 333 -6.52 -18.19 -8.25
CA ALA A 333 -5.96 -16.85 -8.39
C ALA A 333 -4.71 -16.66 -7.51
N SER A 334 -4.48 -17.50 -6.51
CA SER A 334 -3.28 -17.43 -5.67
C SER A 334 -2.35 -18.64 -5.83
N THR A 335 -1.10 -18.45 -5.41
CA THR A 335 -0.14 -19.53 -5.18
C THR A 335 0.45 -19.33 -3.80
N TYR A 336 0.45 -20.36 -2.95
CA TYR A 336 1.07 -20.29 -1.63
C TYR A 336 2.40 -21.04 -1.62
N LEU A 337 3.39 -20.52 -0.89
CA LEU A 337 4.61 -21.25 -0.55
C LEU A 337 4.64 -21.53 0.95
N LYS A 338 4.76 -22.80 1.34
CA LYS A 338 5.09 -23.15 2.72
C LYS A 338 6.58 -23.03 2.93
N TYR A 339 6.96 -22.32 3.99
CA TYR A 339 8.35 -22.14 4.36
C TYR A 339 8.61 -22.43 5.83
N GLU A 340 9.86 -22.74 6.13
CA GLU A 340 10.42 -22.85 7.47
C GLU A 340 11.84 -22.29 7.45
N PHE A 341 12.21 -21.54 8.47
CA PHE A 341 13.57 -21.09 8.70
C PHE A 341 14.18 -21.80 9.89
N ILE A 342 15.35 -22.38 9.66
CA ILE A 342 16.11 -23.12 10.65
C ILE A 342 17.36 -22.29 10.97
N PRO A 343 17.44 -21.64 12.15
CA PRO A 343 18.60 -20.87 12.55
C PRO A 343 19.89 -21.70 12.52
N GLY A 344 20.95 -21.08 12.02
CA GLY A 344 22.31 -21.58 12.16
C GLY A 344 22.83 -21.38 13.57
N LYS A 345 23.96 -22.02 13.87
CA LYS A 345 24.64 -21.86 15.15
C LYS A 345 25.05 -20.39 15.36
N GLY A 346 24.69 -19.81 16.50
CA GLY A 346 24.94 -18.40 16.83
C GLY A 346 23.82 -17.44 16.43
N TYR A 347 22.73 -17.94 15.85
CA TYR A 347 21.56 -17.16 15.43
C TYR A 347 20.27 -17.60 16.14
N GLU A 348 20.40 -18.32 17.25
CA GLU A 348 19.29 -18.90 18.01
C GLU A 348 18.35 -17.83 18.61
N ASN A 349 18.81 -16.59 18.77
CA ASN A 349 18.00 -15.45 19.25
C ASN A 349 17.07 -14.84 18.17
N THR A 350 17.00 -15.46 16.99
CA THR A 350 16.08 -15.05 15.94
C THR A 350 14.65 -15.38 16.33
N GLU A 351 13.78 -14.37 16.47
CA GLU A 351 12.36 -14.58 16.81
C GLU A 351 11.48 -14.83 15.59
N GLY A 352 11.89 -14.31 14.43
CA GLY A 352 11.09 -14.35 13.22
C GLY A 352 11.90 -13.93 12.01
N ILE A 353 11.37 -14.25 10.84
CA ILE A 353 11.91 -13.78 9.59
C ILE A 353 10.79 -13.24 8.70
N ARG A 354 11.15 -12.39 7.74
CA ARG A 354 10.34 -12.03 6.59
C ARG A 354 11.09 -12.49 5.34
N PRO A 355 10.75 -13.66 4.76
CA PRO A 355 11.39 -14.13 3.55
C PRO A 355 11.12 -13.19 2.37
N LEU A 356 12.16 -12.94 1.58
CA LEU A 356 12.09 -12.16 0.35
C LEU A 356 12.14 -13.12 -0.84
N ILE A 357 10.99 -13.68 -1.16
CA ILE A 357 10.83 -14.62 -2.26
C ILE A 357 9.91 -14.00 -3.32
N GLU A 358 10.32 -14.08 -4.59
CA GLU A 358 9.49 -13.75 -5.74
C GLU A 358 9.17 -15.00 -6.56
N ILE A 359 7.95 -15.10 -7.07
CA ILE A 359 7.60 -16.06 -8.11
C ILE A 359 7.78 -15.38 -9.48
N VAL A 360 8.56 -16.00 -10.37
CA VAL A 360 8.67 -15.58 -11.77
C VAL A 360 7.87 -16.54 -12.63
N PHE A 361 6.85 -16.01 -13.32
CA PHE A 361 5.98 -16.79 -14.18
C PHE A 361 5.50 -15.95 -15.38
N GLY A 362 5.58 -16.52 -16.59
CA GLY A 362 5.17 -15.81 -17.82
C GLY A 362 5.99 -14.54 -18.13
N GLY A 363 7.23 -14.46 -17.65
CA GLY A 363 8.07 -13.26 -17.78
C GLY A 363 7.73 -12.13 -16.79
N LYS A 364 6.75 -12.34 -15.91
CA LYS A 364 6.38 -11.41 -14.84
C LYS A 364 6.92 -11.88 -13.49
N LYS A 365 7.12 -10.94 -12.57
CA LYS A 365 7.46 -11.17 -11.17
C LYS A 365 6.23 -10.97 -10.29
N TYR A 366 6.06 -11.82 -9.29
CA TYR A 366 5.00 -11.74 -8.29
C TYR A 366 5.67 -11.75 -6.91
N ALA A 367 5.44 -10.70 -6.13
CA ALA A 367 5.85 -10.66 -4.72
C ALA A 367 4.76 -11.22 -3.82
N CYS A 368 5.17 -11.52 -2.60
CA CYS A 368 4.26 -11.92 -1.54
C CYS A 368 3.32 -10.75 -1.20
N SER A 369 2.02 -11.00 -1.13
CA SER A 369 1.02 -10.01 -0.74
C SER A 369 0.89 -9.87 0.78
N GLU A 370 1.29 -10.89 1.53
CA GLU A 370 1.12 -10.99 2.97
C GLU A 370 2.44 -11.41 3.61
N TYR A 371 3.05 -10.54 4.41
CA TYR A 371 4.30 -10.83 5.12
C TYR A 371 4.01 -11.08 6.60
N LEU A 372 4.12 -12.33 7.01
CA LEU A 372 4.12 -12.71 8.43
C LEU A 372 5.57 -12.76 8.91
N GLN A 373 5.84 -12.16 10.08
CA GLN A 373 7.15 -12.16 10.74
C GLN A 373 7.28 -13.41 11.61
N GLU A 374 7.33 -14.58 10.99
CA GLU A 374 7.30 -15.87 11.67
C GLU A 374 8.49 -16.74 11.22
N MET A 375 8.84 -17.73 12.03
CA MET A 375 9.91 -18.69 11.69
C MET A 375 9.47 -19.71 10.65
N SER A 376 8.17 -19.96 10.55
CA SER A 376 7.58 -20.82 9.52
C SER A 376 6.18 -20.31 9.21
N GLY A 377 5.68 -20.59 8.01
CA GLY A 377 4.37 -20.11 7.63
C GLY A 377 4.04 -20.33 6.16
N LYS A 378 3.06 -19.56 5.68
CA LYS A 378 2.62 -19.55 4.28
C LYS A 378 2.81 -18.17 3.69
N MET A 379 3.53 -18.09 2.59
CA MET A 379 3.64 -16.89 1.77
C MET A 379 2.58 -16.93 0.69
N VAL A 380 1.82 -15.85 0.51
CA VAL A 380 0.72 -15.76 -0.45
C VAL A 380 1.12 -14.89 -1.63
N PHE A 381 0.97 -15.41 -2.85
CA PHE A 381 1.27 -14.69 -4.09
C PHE A 381 0.01 -14.52 -4.94
N PRO A 382 -0.28 -13.32 -5.48
CA PRO A 382 -1.42 -13.04 -6.34
C PRO A 382 -1.17 -13.55 -7.77
N VAL A 383 -1.02 -14.87 -7.91
CA VAL A 383 -0.86 -15.55 -9.20
C VAL A 383 -1.41 -16.97 -9.16
N GLY A 384 -2.35 -17.29 -10.04
CA GLY A 384 -2.84 -18.65 -10.22
C GLY A 384 -1.95 -19.43 -11.21
N ILE A 385 -1.25 -20.46 -10.74
CA ILE A 385 -0.38 -21.31 -11.57
C ILE A 385 -1.02 -22.70 -11.72
N ASP A 386 -1.10 -23.23 -12.93
CA ASP A 386 -1.57 -24.61 -13.13
C ASP A 386 -0.39 -25.58 -13.06
N LYS A 387 -0.62 -26.80 -12.58
CA LYS A 387 0.43 -27.83 -12.46
C LYS A 387 1.20 -28.09 -13.76
N LYS A 388 0.51 -28.05 -14.92
CA LYS A 388 1.13 -28.21 -16.25
C LYS A 388 2.17 -27.13 -16.59
N ASP A 389 2.09 -25.97 -15.94
CA ASP A 389 2.93 -24.81 -16.21
C ASP A 389 4.06 -24.63 -15.18
N LEU A 390 4.17 -25.50 -14.16
CA LEU A 390 5.18 -25.44 -13.11
C LEU A 390 6.62 -25.38 -13.64
N LYS A 391 6.92 -26.08 -14.74
CA LYS A 391 8.26 -26.05 -15.37
C LYS A 391 8.67 -24.67 -15.90
N LYS A 392 7.71 -23.75 -16.04
CA LYS A 392 7.94 -22.35 -16.44
C LYS A 392 8.13 -21.43 -15.24
N VAL A 393 7.94 -21.94 -14.02
CA VAL A 393 8.04 -21.20 -12.77
C VAL A 393 9.48 -21.20 -12.28
N LYS A 394 9.92 -20.05 -11.80
CA LYS A 394 11.14 -19.91 -11.02
C LYS A 394 10.81 -19.23 -9.70
N LEU A 395 11.44 -19.66 -8.63
CA LEU A 395 11.43 -18.94 -7.36
C LEU A 395 12.75 -18.22 -7.21
N ASN A 396 12.70 -16.90 -7.05
CA ASN A 396 13.89 -16.12 -6.71
C ASN A 396 13.86 -15.88 -5.21
N VAL A 397 14.73 -16.56 -4.47
CA VAL A 397 14.96 -16.31 -3.04
C VAL A 397 16.00 -15.22 -2.94
N LEU A 398 15.55 -13.98 -2.80
CA LEU A 398 16.39 -12.80 -2.77
C LEU A 398 17.15 -12.69 -1.44
N GLY A 399 16.49 -13.06 -0.34
CA GLY A 399 17.06 -12.99 1.01
C GLY A 399 16.01 -13.14 2.10
N ILE A 400 16.34 -12.67 3.30
CA ILE A 400 15.43 -12.54 4.44
C ILE A 400 15.66 -11.20 5.13
N TYR A 401 14.59 -10.64 5.68
CA TYR A 401 14.76 -9.84 6.89
C TYR A 401 14.68 -10.78 8.10
N ARG A 402 15.64 -10.66 9.01
CA ARG A 402 15.76 -11.45 10.22
C ARG A 402 15.55 -10.54 11.42
N TYR A 403 14.75 -10.98 12.36
CA TYR A 403 14.40 -10.23 13.55
C TYR A 403 15.03 -10.87 14.79
N GLU A 404 15.80 -10.09 15.55
CA GLU A 404 16.50 -10.56 16.75
C GLU A 404 16.00 -9.80 17.98
N VAL A 405 15.55 -10.54 19.00
CA VAL A 405 15.08 -9.95 20.26
C VAL A 405 16.24 -9.34 21.02
N ARG A 406 15.99 -8.15 21.57
CA ARG A 406 16.90 -7.41 22.45
C ARG A 406 16.24 -7.16 23.79
N ASP A 407 17.07 -7.05 24.83
CA ASP A 407 16.62 -6.82 26.20
C ASP A 407 17.38 -5.73 26.94
N GLU A 408 18.32 -5.06 26.26
CA GLU A 408 19.12 -3.99 26.83
C GLU A 408 18.26 -2.80 27.24
N LYS A 409 18.53 -2.30 28.44
CA LYS A 409 17.82 -1.19 29.06
C LYS A 409 18.75 -0.04 29.39
N PHE A 410 18.25 1.18 29.22
CA PHE A 410 18.98 2.41 29.46
C PHE A 410 18.08 3.40 30.18
N THR A 411 18.53 3.89 31.33
CA THR A 411 17.85 5.00 32.01
C THR A 411 18.36 6.31 31.42
N LEU A 412 17.45 7.10 30.86
CA LEU A 412 17.73 8.41 30.29
C LEU A 412 17.09 9.49 31.15
N ALA A 413 17.91 10.36 31.71
CA ALA A 413 17.46 11.60 32.36
C ALA A 413 17.51 12.76 31.37
N LYS A 414 16.54 13.68 31.45
CA LYS A 414 16.38 14.82 30.53
C LYS A 414 17.64 15.70 30.49
N GLU A 415 18.22 15.99 31.65
CA GLU A 415 19.43 16.79 31.81
C GLU A 415 20.71 16.10 31.30
N ALA A 416 20.66 14.78 31.08
CA ALA A 416 21.78 14.05 30.52
C ALA A 416 21.85 14.17 28.99
N ALA A 417 20.77 14.55 28.30
CA ALA A 417 20.78 14.75 26.86
C ALA A 417 21.47 16.08 26.48
N PRO A 418 22.32 16.12 25.42
CA PRO A 418 22.65 15.02 24.51
C PRO A 418 23.60 13.99 25.13
N THR A 419 23.33 12.70 24.91
CA THR A 419 24.14 11.58 25.41
C THR A 419 24.22 10.45 24.39
N TYR A 420 24.85 9.33 24.73
CA TYR A 420 24.82 8.12 23.93
C TYR A 420 24.94 6.87 24.79
N PHE A 421 24.51 5.74 24.22
CA PHE A 421 24.81 4.41 24.72
C PHE A 421 25.42 3.56 23.60
N VAL A 422 26.13 2.49 23.96
CA VAL A 422 26.80 1.60 23.01
C VAL A 422 26.26 0.19 23.17
N VAL A 423 25.82 -0.40 22.06
CA VAL A 423 25.34 -1.78 21.98
C VAL A 423 26.00 -2.45 20.80
N ASP A 424 26.63 -3.59 21.03
CA ASP A 424 27.41 -4.34 20.03
C ASP A 424 28.46 -3.48 19.29
N GLY A 425 29.02 -2.49 19.99
CA GLY A 425 29.99 -1.55 19.42
C GLY A 425 29.38 -0.45 18.54
N VAL A 426 28.05 -0.44 18.37
CA VAL A 426 27.31 0.61 17.66
C VAL A 426 26.88 1.68 18.64
N LYS A 427 27.04 2.95 18.25
CA LYS A 427 26.70 4.11 19.07
C LYS A 427 25.28 4.58 18.77
N PHE A 428 24.46 4.66 19.81
CA PHE A 428 23.10 5.18 19.77
C PHE A 428 23.11 6.55 20.42
N ASN A 429 23.09 7.60 19.61
CA ASN A 429 23.15 8.98 20.09
C ASN A 429 21.74 9.44 20.45
N VAL A 430 21.52 9.83 21.69
CA VAL A 430 20.32 10.55 22.11
C VAL A 430 20.62 12.04 21.90
N GLU A 431 20.15 12.59 20.78
CA GLU A 431 20.45 13.97 20.40
C GLU A 431 19.68 14.95 21.29
N ARG A 432 18.47 14.57 21.71
CA ARG A 432 17.57 15.42 22.46
C ARG A 432 16.58 14.62 23.31
N MET A 433 16.30 15.13 24.49
CA MET A 433 15.12 14.77 25.30
C MET A 433 14.50 16.06 25.81
N GLU A 434 13.25 16.33 25.44
CA GLU A 434 12.55 17.54 25.86
C GLU A 434 11.12 17.25 26.30
N VAL A 435 10.59 18.13 27.15
CA VAL A 435 9.18 18.12 27.52
C VAL A 435 8.53 19.25 26.76
N LYS A 436 7.56 18.92 25.91
CA LYS A 436 6.85 19.86 25.06
C LYS A 436 5.37 19.47 25.01
N ASP A 437 4.49 20.44 25.23
CA ASP A 437 3.03 20.27 25.11
C ASP A 437 2.43 19.14 25.96
N GLY A 438 2.97 18.88 27.16
CA GLY A 438 2.52 17.79 28.04
C GLY A 438 3.13 16.42 27.71
N LYS A 439 4.03 16.35 26.73
CA LYS A 439 4.65 15.12 26.24
C LYS A 439 6.16 15.14 26.44
N THR A 440 6.75 13.96 26.51
CA THR A 440 8.21 13.77 26.45
C THR A 440 8.60 13.31 25.06
N CYS A 441 9.49 14.07 24.42
CA CYS A 441 10.00 13.80 23.08
C CYS A 441 11.48 13.39 23.17
N ILE A 442 11.84 12.26 22.54
CA ILE A 442 13.21 11.74 22.54
C ILE A 442 13.65 11.44 21.10
N ASP A 443 14.78 12.00 20.68
CA ASP A 443 15.36 11.77 19.36
C ASP A 443 16.60 10.89 19.48
N ILE A 444 16.55 9.71 18.86
CA ILE A 444 17.66 8.75 18.81
C ILE A 444 18.19 8.68 17.37
N LEU A 445 19.50 8.89 17.24
CA LEU A 445 20.25 8.80 16.00
C LEU A 445 21.27 7.67 16.09
N VAL A 446 21.18 6.71 15.16
CA VAL A 446 22.16 5.64 15.00
C VAL A 446 22.81 5.80 13.64
N ASP A 447 24.13 6.01 13.64
CA ASP A 447 24.90 6.13 12.41
C ASP A 447 25.11 4.76 11.73
N GLY A 448 25.54 4.80 10.46
CA GLY A 448 25.79 3.60 9.68
C GLY A 448 27.13 2.91 10.00
N ALA A 449 28.00 3.53 10.80
CA ALA A 449 29.36 3.03 10.99
C ALA A 449 29.35 1.78 11.90
N ASN A 450 29.96 0.68 11.44
CA ASN A 450 30.05 -0.58 12.17
C ASN A 450 28.71 -1.27 12.50
N ARG A 451 27.60 -0.80 11.94
CA ARG A 451 26.27 -1.38 12.14
C ARG A 451 26.00 -2.52 11.15
N LYS A 452 25.40 -3.61 11.64
CA LYS A 452 25.00 -4.77 10.81
C LYS A 452 23.48 -4.93 10.62
N PHE A 453 22.67 -4.31 11.47
CA PHE A 453 21.22 -4.32 11.39
C PHE A 453 20.73 -3.22 10.44
N THR A 454 19.58 -3.36 9.78
CA THR A 454 18.93 -2.36 8.90
C THR A 454 18.04 -1.40 9.66
N ASP A 455 17.34 -1.86 10.70
CA ASP A 455 16.48 -1.05 11.56
C ASP A 455 16.42 -1.63 13.00
N LEU A 456 15.76 -0.94 13.93
CA LEU A 456 15.59 -1.35 15.32
C LEU A 456 14.24 -0.90 15.92
N ASP A 457 13.75 -1.63 16.92
CA ASP A 457 12.63 -1.20 17.75
C ASP A 457 13.10 -0.81 19.16
N VAL A 458 12.57 0.31 19.66
CA VAL A 458 12.77 0.80 21.03
C VAL A 458 11.41 0.86 21.71
N SER A 459 11.33 0.41 22.96
CA SER A 459 10.18 0.64 23.84
C SER A 459 10.63 1.43 25.07
N TYR A 460 9.66 1.88 25.88
CA TYR A 460 9.94 2.59 27.12
C TYR A 460 9.06 2.08 28.26
N SER A 461 9.52 2.27 29.50
CA SER A 461 8.76 2.04 30.72
C SER A 461 8.61 3.36 31.48
N VAL A 462 7.41 3.58 32.02
CA VAL A 462 7.11 4.64 32.98
C VAL A 462 7.14 4.01 34.38
N GLU A 463 7.65 4.71 35.40
CA GLU A 463 7.73 4.18 36.77
C GLU A 463 6.39 3.60 37.27
N GLU A 464 6.49 2.53 38.08
CA GLU A 464 5.41 1.67 38.62
C GLU A 464 4.64 0.80 37.61
N GLY A 465 5.36 -0.07 36.90
CA GLY A 465 4.81 -1.34 36.40
C GLY A 465 4.02 -1.28 35.09
N GLU A 466 3.67 -0.11 34.59
CA GLU A 466 3.11 0.05 33.24
C GLU A 466 4.23 0.05 32.17
N VAL A 467 4.45 -1.11 31.56
CA VAL A 467 5.24 -1.22 30.32
C VAL A 467 4.34 -0.82 29.16
N VAL A 468 4.45 0.43 28.71
CA VAL A 468 3.82 0.88 27.46
C VAL A 468 4.81 0.62 26.32
N SER A 469 4.74 -0.58 25.73
CA SER A 469 5.48 -0.87 24.51
C SER A 469 4.76 -0.25 23.31
N LYS A 470 5.32 0.82 22.77
CA LYS A 470 4.89 1.39 21.48
C LYS A 470 6.07 1.26 20.50
N SER A 471 5.91 0.46 19.44
CA SER A 471 6.91 0.42 18.36
C SER A 471 7.03 1.81 17.74
N VAL A 472 8.25 2.29 17.67
CA VAL A 472 8.58 3.63 17.20
C VAL A 472 8.93 3.50 15.72
N LYS A 473 8.08 4.07 14.85
CA LYS A 473 8.37 4.13 13.42
C LYS A 473 9.71 4.86 13.21
N GLY A 474 10.67 4.15 12.63
CA GLY A 474 11.96 4.73 12.24
C GLY A 474 11.86 5.39 10.87
N GLY A 475 12.54 6.53 10.72
CA GLY A 475 12.93 7.02 9.41
C GLY A 475 14.29 6.44 9.06
N LEU A 476 14.41 5.82 7.89
CA LEU A 476 15.71 5.57 7.27
C LEU A 476 16.09 6.80 6.45
N GLU A 477 17.23 7.40 6.77
CA GLU A 477 17.77 8.52 6.01
C GLU A 477 19.04 8.08 5.27
N PHE A 478 19.01 8.17 3.95
CA PHE A 478 20.18 7.92 3.12
C PHE A 478 21.04 9.16 3.03
N THR A 479 22.25 9.09 3.57
CA THR A 479 23.27 10.15 3.44
C THR A 479 23.67 10.37 1.97
N ASP A 480 23.61 9.31 1.17
CA ASP A 480 23.80 9.33 -0.28
C ASP A 480 22.46 9.05 -0.99
N LYS A 481 21.83 10.12 -1.50
CA LYS A 481 20.55 10.05 -2.23
C LYS A 481 20.60 9.19 -3.50
N SER A 482 21.79 8.82 -4.00
CA SER A 482 21.89 7.89 -5.12
C SER A 482 21.53 6.44 -4.72
N VAL A 483 21.76 6.08 -3.46
CA VAL A 483 21.35 4.78 -2.88
C VAL A 483 19.83 4.69 -2.77
N GLU A 484 19.19 5.77 -2.31
CA GLU A 484 17.72 5.85 -2.25
C GLU A 484 17.09 5.60 -3.62
N LYS A 485 17.57 6.28 -4.67
CA LYS A 485 17.11 6.05 -6.06
C LYS A 485 17.40 4.65 -6.59
N LYS A 486 18.48 4.00 -6.13
CA LYS A 486 18.82 2.61 -6.49
C LYS A 486 17.78 1.66 -5.87
N LEU A 487 17.47 1.84 -4.58
CA LEU A 487 16.51 1.03 -3.83
C LEU A 487 15.05 1.28 -4.26
N GLU A 488 14.69 2.50 -4.67
CA GLU A 488 13.38 2.78 -5.29
C GLU A 488 13.17 1.99 -6.58
N LYS A 489 14.25 1.79 -7.37
CA LYS A 489 14.19 1.04 -8.63
C LYS A 489 14.27 -0.46 -8.44
N ASP A 490 15.08 -0.90 -7.50
CA ASP A 490 15.23 -2.31 -7.13
C ASP A 490 15.40 -2.41 -5.60
N PRO A 491 14.30 -2.59 -4.84
CA PRO A 491 14.30 -2.66 -3.38
C PRO A 491 15.20 -3.76 -2.80
N TYR A 492 15.60 -4.71 -3.64
CA TYR A 492 16.41 -5.87 -3.25
C TYR A 492 17.87 -5.76 -3.74
N SER A 493 18.23 -4.63 -4.34
CA SER A 493 19.60 -4.31 -4.77
C SER A 493 20.52 -3.83 -3.63
N PHE A 494 20.03 -3.91 -2.39
CA PHE A 494 20.74 -3.52 -1.19
C PHE A 494 22.10 -4.23 -1.07
N GLU A 495 23.14 -3.51 -0.67
CA GLU A 495 24.46 -4.06 -0.36
C GLU A 495 24.84 -3.67 1.07
N VAL A 496 25.72 -4.45 1.72
CA VAL A 496 26.18 -4.15 3.08
C VAL A 496 26.83 -2.76 3.14
N SER A 497 27.53 -2.33 2.09
CA SER A 497 28.09 -0.98 1.98
C SER A 497 27.04 0.14 1.93
N ASP A 498 25.79 -0.19 1.60
CA ASP A 498 24.68 0.77 1.62
C ASP A 498 24.23 1.05 3.07
N LEU A 499 24.50 0.14 4.04
CA LEU A 499 24.24 0.38 5.48
C LEU A 499 25.09 1.52 6.04
N GLU A 500 26.35 1.59 5.63
CA GLU A 500 27.28 2.63 6.06
C GLU A 500 26.84 4.03 5.61
N LYS A 501 26.03 4.07 4.55
CA LYS A 501 25.43 5.29 4.00
C LYS A 501 24.04 5.58 4.54
N THR A 502 23.54 4.77 5.47
CA THR A 502 22.19 4.87 6.01
C THR A 502 22.22 5.21 7.49
N ILE A 503 21.48 6.25 7.86
CA ILE A 503 21.25 6.67 9.24
C ILE A 503 19.87 6.19 9.66
N ILE A 504 19.74 5.68 10.89
CA ILE A 504 18.44 5.43 11.51
C ILE A 504 18.13 6.60 12.44
N ARG A 505 16.95 7.20 12.25
CA ARG A 505 16.37 8.18 13.18
C ARG A 505 15.09 7.61 13.79
N LYS A 506 15.02 7.60 15.12
CA LYS A 506 13.84 7.20 15.89
C LYS A 506 13.39 8.40 16.72
N ASN A 507 12.14 8.83 16.53
CA ASN A 507 11.53 9.92 17.30
C ASN A 507 10.45 9.31 18.19
N LEU A 508 10.66 9.35 19.50
CA LEU A 508 9.73 8.81 20.50
C LEU A 508 8.89 9.95 21.07
N GLU A 509 7.58 9.77 21.08
CA GLU A 509 6.65 10.64 21.80
C GLU A 509 5.93 9.85 22.89
N ILE A 510 6.09 10.31 24.13
CA ILE A 510 5.45 9.75 25.31
C ILE A 510 4.41 10.76 25.79
N GLU A 511 3.15 10.33 25.91
CA GLU A 511 2.00 11.14 26.34
C GLU A 511 2.01 11.44 27.85
N LYS A 512 3.19 11.81 28.38
CA LYS A 512 3.42 12.18 29.77
C LYS A 512 4.69 13.02 29.87
N GLU A 513 4.69 14.01 30.75
CA GLU A 513 5.89 14.77 31.11
C GLU A 513 6.78 13.95 32.04
N LEU A 514 7.96 13.56 31.56
CA LEU A 514 8.91 12.72 32.28
C LEU A 514 10.28 13.37 32.25
N ASN A 515 10.88 13.49 33.44
CA ASN A 515 12.29 13.90 33.56
C ASN A 515 13.23 12.71 33.42
N THR A 516 12.74 11.49 33.61
CA THR A 516 13.49 10.24 33.49
C THR A 516 12.65 9.19 32.78
N VAL A 517 13.27 8.45 31.85
CA VAL A 517 12.63 7.38 31.08
C VAL A 517 13.56 6.16 31.04
N GLU A 518 13.04 4.96 31.28
CA GLU A 518 13.77 3.72 30.94
C GLU A 518 13.45 3.34 29.49
N LEU A 519 14.45 3.44 28.62
CA LEU A 519 14.44 2.94 27.25
C LEU A 519 14.84 1.47 27.23
N LYS A 520 14.18 0.66 26.41
CA LYS A 520 14.53 -0.73 26.15
C LYS A 520 14.68 -0.97 24.65
N LEU A 521 15.81 -1.50 24.22
CA LEU A 521 15.93 -2.07 22.88
C LEU A 521 15.11 -3.35 22.82
N VAL A 522 14.16 -3.43 21.90
CA VAL A 522 13.25 -4.57 21.78
C VAL A 522 13.73 -5.54 20.72
N ARG A 523 14.23 -4.99 19.61
CA ARG A 523 14.50 -5.79 18.43
C ARG A 523 15.48 -5.12 17.49
N PHE A 524 16.32 -5.92 16.85
CA PHE A 524 17.09 -5.52 15.67
C PHE A 524 16.55 -6.24 14.44
N GLU A 525 16.38 -5.51 13.34
CA GLU A 525 16.07 -6.05 12.02
C GLU A 525 17.38 -6.15 11.22
N TYR A 526 17.68 -7.30 10.64
CA TYR A 526 18.83 -7.53 9.78
C TYR A 526 18.36 -7.92 8.38
N LEU A 527 19.03 -7.45 7.33
CA LEU A 527 18.81 -7.92 5.97
C LEU A 527 19.97 -8.81 5.54
N GLU A 528 19.65 -10.04 5.14
CA GLU A 528 20.61 -10.97 4.58
C GLU A 528 20.17 -11.39 3.18
N LEU A 529 21.08 -11.32 2.21
CA LEU A 529 20.78 -11.61 0.81
C LEU A 529 21.39 -12.93 0.36
N SER A 530 20.61 -13.69 -0.41
CA SER A 530 21.02 -14.97 -1.01
C SER A 530 21.06 -14.90 -2.54
N ARG A 531 20.05 -14.28 -3.16
CA ARG A 531 19.84 -14.21 -4.62
C ARG A 531 19.90 -15.59 -5.31
N THR A 532 19.27 -16.60 -4.70
CA THR A 532 19.19 -17.96 -5.22
C THR A 532 18.00 -18.13 -6.16
N GLU A 533 18.22 -18.67 -7.36
CA GLU A 533 17.15 -19.09 -8.28
C GLU A 533 16.85 -20.59 -8.10
N ILE A 534 15.60 -20.93 -7.79
CA ILE A 534 15.10 -22.30 -7.73
C ILE A 534 14.21 -22.55 -8.94
N LYS A 535 14.57 -23.56 -9.74
CA LYS A 535 13.73 -24.06 -10.84
C LYS A 535 12.87 -25.23 -10.36
N ILE A 536 11.57 -25.16 -10.63
CA ILE A 536 10.62 -26.22 -10.29
C ILE A 536 10.65 -27.28 -11.41
N LYS A 537 10.78 -28.56 -11.03
CA LYS A 537 10.96 -29.68 -11.98
C LYS A 537 9.66 -30.32 -12.42
#